data_AF-G6EGA4-F1
#
_entry.id   AF-G6EGA4-F1
#
_cell.length_a   1.000
_cell.length_b   1.000
_cell.length_c   1.000
_cell.angle_alpha   90.00
_cell.angle_beta   90.00
_cell.angle_gamma   90.00
#
_symmetry.space_group_name_H-M   'P 1'
#
loop_
_entity.id
_entity.type
_entity.pdbx_description
1 polymer ?
#
loop_
_entity_poly.entity_id
_entity_poly.type
_entity_poly.pdbx_seq_one_letter_code
_entity_poly.pdbx_strand_id
1 'polypeptide(L)' 'MPNEAVLYSYTTIHPNPKTGESPFSLGYADFQGELRVFGKLDLGPDERPEVGMALRLEPQADTQSGPEYLLVPTKV' A
#
# COMPACT_ATOMS: atom_id res chain seq x y z
N MET A 1 0.87 16.79 -5.13
CA MET A 1 0.01 16.29 -6.24
C MET A 1 -1.14 15.48 -5.64
N PRO A 2 -2.32 15.32 -6.27
CA PRO A 2 -3.49 14.72 -5.62
C PRO A 2 -3.35 13.23 -5.26
N ASN A 3 -2.26 12.58 -5.66
CA ASN A 3 -1.98 11.17 -5.42
C ASN A 3 -0.89 10.91 -4.37
N GLU A 4 -0.38 11.94 -3.69
CA GLU A 4 0.59 11.78 -2.59
C GLU A 4 -0.13 11.57 -1.26
N ALA A 5 0.39 10.65 -0.45
CA ALA A 5 -0.15 10.32 0.86
C ALA A 5 0.95 10.00 1.87
N VAL A 6 0.57 9.92 3.14
CA VAL A 6 1.44 9.51 4.25
C VAL A 6 0.84 8.27 4.91
N LEU A 7 1.67 7.25 5.18
CA LEU A 7 1.20 6.04 5.86
C LEU A 7 0.81 6.36 7.31
N TYR A 8 -0.49 6.25 7.64
CA TYR A 8 -0.99 6.50 8.99
C TYR A 8 -0.85 5.27 9.89
N SER A 9 -1.26 4.11 9.40
CA SER A 9 -1.12 2.83 10.10
C SER A 9 -1.09 1.69 9.08
N TYR A 10 -0.55 0.55 9.48
CA TYR A 10 -0.49 -0.63 8.63
C TYR A 10 -0.74 -1.90 9.43
N THR A 11 -1.06 -2.95 8.69
CA THR A 11 -1.10 -4.33 9.19
C THR A 11 -0.39 -5.23 8.19
N THR A 12 0.31 -6.24 8.69
CA THR A 12 0.92 -7.28 7.85
C THR A 12 0.07 -8.53 7.96
N ILE A 13 -0.44 -8.98 6.82
CA ILE A 13 -1.17 -10.23 6.70
C ILE A 13 -0.12 -11.33 6.53
N HIS A 14 -0.23 -12.37 7.36
CA HIS A 14 0.51 -13.62 7.22
C HIS A 14 -0.49 -14.70 6.77
N PRO A 15 -0.65 -14.93 5.46
CA PRO A 15 -1.58 -15.93 4.95
C PRO A 15 -1.25 -17.33 5.47
N ASN A 16 -2.23 -18.23 5.40
CA ASN A 16 -1.98 -19.63 5.69
C ASN A 16 -0.91 -20.15 4.71
N PRO A 17 0.17 -20.81 5.18
CA PRO A 17 1.23 -21.30 4.29
C PRO A 17 0.74 -22.16 3.12
N LYS A 18 -0.43 -22.82 3.25
CA LYS A 18 -1.05 -23.61 2.19
C LYS A 18 -1.50 -22.79 0.97
N THR A 19 -1.68 -21.49 1.07
CA THR A 19 -2.02 -20.63 -0.09
C THR A 19 -0.83 -20.38 -1.00
N GLY A 20 0.41 -20.58 -0.50
CA GLY A 20 1.63 -20.24 -1.23
C GLY A 20 1.89 -18.74 -1.35
N GLU A 21 1.03 -17.90 -0.76
CA GLU A 21 1.18 -16.45 -0.80
C GLU A 21 2.20 -15.98 0.26
N SER A 22 3.10 -15.10 -0.17
CA SER A 22 3.99 -14.40 0.76
C SER A 22 3.20 -13.44 1.66
N PRO A 23 3.70 -13.15 2.88
CA PRO A 23 3.17 -12.06 3.68
C PRO A 23 3.15 -10.75 2.90
N PHE A 24 2.09 -9.96 3.10
CA PHE A 24 1.93 -8.66 2.46
C PHE A 24 1.33 -7.66 3.44
N SER A 25 1.53 -6.37 3.18
CA SER A 25 1.05 -5.32 4.06
C SER A 25 -0.09 -4.53 3.44
N LEU A 26 -1.06 -4.17 4.29
CA LEU A 26 -2.15 -3.25 3.97
C LEU A 26 -1.97 -1.99 4.81
N GLY A 27 -2.32 -0.83 4.27
CA GLY A 27 -2.11 0.45 4.90
C GLY A 27 -3.34 1.35 4.86
N TYR A 28 -3.48 2.17 5.89
CA TYR A 28 -4.28 3.39 5.85
C TYR A 28 -3.36 4.56 5.50
N ALA A 29 -3.65 5.26 4.41
CA ALA A 29 -2.86 6.38 3.94
C ALA A 29 -3.69 7.68 3.96
N ASP A 30 -3.10 8.72 4.53
CA ASP A 30 -3.70 10.06 4.61
C ASP A 30 -3.21 10.91 3.44
N PHE A 31 -4.14 11.36 2.61
CA PHE A 31 -3.87 12.33 1.55
C PHE A 31 -3.97 13.75 2.12
N GLN A 32 -3.54 14.76 1.36
CA GLN A 32 -3.74 16.15 1.77
C GLN A 32 -5.24 16.43 2.00
N GLY A 33 -5.61 16.79 3.22
CA GLY A 33 -7.00 17.02 3.65
C GLY A 33 -7.49 15.96 4.64
N GLU A 34 -8.79 15.65 4.60
CA GLU A 34 -9.45 14.68 5.51
C GLU A 34 -9.65 13.29 4.85
N LEU A 35 -9.03 13.06 3.69
CA LEU A 35 -9.18 11.80 2.94
C LEU A 35 -8.19 10.75 3.44
N ARG A 36 -8.73 9.65 3.97
CA ARG A 36 -7.99 8.42 4.31
C ARG A 36 -8.42 7.27 3.41
N VAL A 37 -7.46 6.60 2.81
CA VAL A 37 -7.69 5.44 1.93
C VAL A 37 -7.09 4.19 2.56
N PHE A 38 -7.76 3.06 2.37
CA PHE A 38 -7.24 1.74 2.69
C PHE A 38 -6.78 1.05 1.41
N GLY A 39 -5.57 0.48 1.41
CA GLY A 39 -5.01 -0.18 0.22
C GLY A 39 -3.85 -1.09 0.52
N LYS A 40 -3.42 -1.87 -0.47
CA LYS A 40 -2.24 -2.73 -0.38
C LYS A 40 -0.97 -1.91 -0.60
N LEU A 41 0.04 -2.17 0.23
CA LEU A 41 1.37 -1.57 0.08
C LEU A 41 2.19 -2.40 -0.92
N ASP A 42 2.76 -1.73 -1.92
CA ASP A 42 3.70 -2.34 -2.86
C ASP A 42 5.13 -2.09 -2.36
N LEU A 43 5.61 -3.02 -1.55
CA LEU A 43 6.91 -2.93 -0.90
C LEU A 43 7.90 -3.86 -1.60
N GLY A 44 9.15 -3.40 -1.73
CA GLY A 44 10.24 -4.29 -2.11
C GLY A 44 10.43 -5.45 -1.12
N PRO A 45 11.13 -6.53 -1.52
CA PRO A 45 11.27 -7.75 -0.70
C PRO A 45 11.92 -7.53 0.67
N ASP A 46 12.79 -6.52 0.80
CA ASP A 46 13.46 -6.15 2.05
C ASP A 46 12.92 -4.84 2.65
N GLU A 47 11.91 -4.24 2.02
CA GLU A 47 11.33 -2.99 2.47
C GLU A 47 10.25 -3.24 3.53
N ARG A 48 10.28 -2.44 4.59
CA ARG A 48 9.33 -2.56 5.70
C ARG A 48 8.44 -1.33 5.73
N PRO A 49 7.13 -1.49 5.98
CA PRO A 49 6.25 -0.35 6.15
C PRO A 49 6.64 0.43 7.42
N GLU A 50 6.69 1.74 7.32
CA GLU A 50 6.97 2.64 8.44
C GLU A 50 5.89 3.72 8.51
N VAL A 51 5.23 3.85 9.67
CA VAL A 51 4.25 4.93 9.88
C VAL A 51 4.93 6.27 9.68
N GLY A 52 4.31 7.13 8.87
CA GLY A 52 4.86 8.42 8.47
C GLY A 52 5.60 8.39 7.12
N MET A 53 5.84 7.21 6.52
CA MET A 53 6.49 7.15 5.20
C MET A 53 5.62 7.77 4.11
N ALA A 54 6.29 8.41 3.14
CA ALA A 54 5.63 9.00 1.99
C ALA A 54 5.24 7.92 0.98
N LEU A 55 4.02 8.01 0.48
CA LEU A 55 3.41 7.08 -0.44
C LEU A 55 2.81 7.82 -1.64
N ARG A 56 2.61 7.08 -2.73
CA ARG A 56 1.82 7.49 -3.88
C ARG A 56 0.77 6.42 -4.20
N LEU A 57 -0.42 6.86 -4.61
CA LEU A 57 -1.43 5.98 -5.18
C LEU A 57 -1.13 5.74 -6.66
N GLU A 58 -0.91 4.48 -7.04
CA GLU A 58 -0.65 4.09 -8.42
C GLU A 58 -1.65 3.01 -8.89
N PRO A 59 -2.16 3.10 -10.13
CA PRO A 59 -3.03 2.07 -10.67
C PRO A 59 -2.22 0.78 -10.87
N GLN A 60 -2.77 -0.33 -10.42
CA GLN A 60 -2.22 -1.65 -10.70
C GLN A 60 -2.53 -2.04 -12.15
N ALA A 61 -1.50 -2.41 -12.90
CA ALA A 61 -1.68 -2.89 -14.27
C ALA A 61 -2.37 -4.25 -14.30
N ASP A 62 -3.18 -4.47 -15.34
CA ASP A 62 -3.72 -5.78 -15.72
C ASP A 62 -4.62 -6.45 -14.66
N THR A 63 -5.60 -5.71 -14.16
CA THR A 63 -6.60 -6.23 -13.21
C THR A 63 -7.84 -6.72 -13.96
N GLN A 64 -8.17 -8.02 -13.82
CA GLN A 64 -9.33 -8.63 -14.48
C GLN A 64 -10.69 -8.15 -13.91
N SER A 65 -10.68 -7.51 -12.74
CA SER A 65 -11.89 -7.18 -11.95
C SER A 65 -12.21 -5.68 -11.87
N GLY A 66 -11.54 -4.85 -12.67
CA GLY A 66 -11.63 -3.38 -12.61
C GLY A 66 -10.37 -2.74 -12.02
N PRO A 67 -10.21 -1.41 -12.09
CA PRO A 67 -8.96 -0.76 -11.72
C PRO A 67 -8.67 -0.93 -10.22
N GLU A 68 -7.60 -1.64 -9.88
CA GLU A 68 -7.06 -1.70 -8.53
C GLU A 68 -5.98 -0.62 -8.37
N TYR A 69 -5.76 -0.19 -7.13
CA TYR A 69 -4.74 0.80 -6.81
C TYR A 69 -3.83 0.28 -5.70
N LEU A 70 -2.55 0.54 -5.83
CA LEU A 70 -1.52 0.22 -4.86
C LEU A 70 -0.97 1.50 -4.22
N LEU A 71 -0.60 1.37 -2.96
CA LEU A 71 0.13 2.39 -2.22
C LEU A 71 1.63 2.09 -2.36
N VAL A 72 2.34 2.92 -3.13
CA VAL A 72 3.75 2.71 -3.49
C VAL A 72 4.62 3.71 -2.71
N PRO A 73 5.70 3.28 -2.04
CA PRO A 73 6.68 4.17 -1.44
C PRO A 73 7.26 5.16 -2.45
N THR A 74 7.21 6.45 -2.12
CA THR A 74 7.99 7.44 -2.86
C THR A 74 9.42 7.36 -2.33
N LYS A 75 10.31 6.67 -3.06
CA LYS A 75 11.74 6.62 -2.70
C LYS A 75 12.26 8.03 -2.42
N VAL A 76 12.90 8.21 -1.26
CA VAL A 76 13.66 9.42 -0.90
C VAL A 76 15.00 9.42 -1.64
#